data_AF-A0A7W1Q892-F1
#
_entry.id   AF-A0A7W1Q892-F1
#
_cell.length_a   1.000
_cell.length_b   1.000
_cell.length_c   1.000
_cell.angle_alpha   90.00
_cell.angle_beta   90.00
_cell.angle_gamma   90.00
#
_symmetry.space_group_name_H-M   'P 1'
#
loop_
_entity.id
_entity.type
_entity.pdbx_description
1 polymer ?
#
loop_
_entity_poly.entity_id
_entity_poly.type
_entity_poly.pdbx_seq_one_letter_code
_entity_poly.pdbx_strand_id
1 'polypeptide(L)'
;MATVLVDAENVRCSLWPNMPENELVERSKAWGEQNGHGLRVVWEGSESADDQIARLVRELDPPVWVVTSDRELHERVRDRAERIIGGGSFASELAAG
;
A
#
# COMPACT_ATOMS: atom_id res chain seq x y z
N MET A 1 -5.30 -1.45 -15.40
CA MET A 1 -5.58 -1.98 -14.05
C MET A 1 -4.25 -2.35 -13.43
N ALA A 2 -3.88 -1.74 -12.30
CA ALA A 2 -2.66 -2.05 -11.58
C ALA A 2 -2.94 -2.95 -10.38
N THR A 3 -1.94 -3.71 -9.93
CA THR A 3 -1.94 -4.31 -8.60
C THR A 3 -1.30 -3.33 -7.62
N VAL A 4 -2.06 -2.88 -6.63
CA VAL A 4 -1.63 -1.90 -5.63
C VAL A 4 -1.31 -2.63 -4.34
N LEU A 5 -0.03 -2.60 -3.95
CA LEU A 5 0.46 -3.15 -2.69
C LEU A 5 0.47 -2.04 -1.63
N VAL A 6 -0.29 -2.22 -0.56
CA VAL A 6 -0.41 -1.24 0.52
C VAL A 6 0.37 -1.71 1.73
N ASP A 7 1.37 -0.94 2.13
CA ASP A 7 2.06 -1.09 3.41
C ASP A 7 1.11 -0.69 4.56
N ALA A 8 0.56 -1.69 5.25
CA ALA A 8 -0.55 -1.48 6.15
C ALA A 8 -0.17 -0.64 7.38
N GLU A 9 0.94 -0.99 8.03
CA GLU A 9 1.37 -0.30 9.26
C GLU A 9 1.81 1.13 8.96
N ASN A 10 2.48 1.36 7.83
CA ASN A 10 2.83 2.71 7.38
C ASN A 10 1.60 3.58 7.14
N VAL A 11 0.60 3.07 6.40
CA VAL A 11 -0.61 3.83 6.09
C VAL A 11 -1.44 4.09 7.35
N ARG A 12 -1.65 3.09 8.22
CA ARG A 12 -2.41 3.25 9.46
C ARG A 12 -1.83 4.32 10.37
N CYS A 13 -0.50 4.33 10.51
CA CYS A 13 0.21 5.25 11.40
C CYS A 13 0.43 6.63 10.76
N SER A 14 0.01 6.85 9.51
CA SER A 14 0.19 8.12 8.83
C SER A 14 -0.84 9.20 9.23
N LEU A 15 -1.87 8.85 10.00
CA LEU A 15 -2.87 9.77 10.55
C LEU A 15 -2.97 9.63 12.07
N TRP A 16 -3.36 10.71 12.74
CA TRP A 16 -3.77 10.67 14.15
C TRP A 16 -5.26 11.03 14.26
N PRO A 17 -6.10 10.20 14.92
CA PRO A 17 -5.76 8.87 15.46
C PRO A 17 -5.48 7.88 14.34
N ASN A 18 -4.71 6.82 14.64
CA ASN A 18 -4.40 5.78 13.66
C ASN A 18 -5.69 5.12 13.14
N MET A 19 -5.69 4.77 11.86
CA MET A 19 -6.82 4.06 11.25
C MET A 19 -6.93 2.62 11.81
N PRO A 20 -8.13 2.16 12.21
CA PRO A 20 -8.37 0.76 12.56
C PRO A 20 -8.06 -0.20 11.42
N GLU A 21 -7.70 -1.44 11.73
CA GLU A 21 -7.29 -2.43 10.71
C GLU A 21 -8.40 -2.78 9.73
N ASN A 22 -9.58 -3.08 10.26
CA ASN A 22 -10.76 -3.40 9.46
C ASN A 22 -11.13 -2.21 8.57
N GLU A 23 -11.07 -1.00 9.11
CA GLU A 23 -11.35 0.23 8.37
C GLU A 23 -10.34 0.46 7.24
N LEU A 24 -9.05 0.25 7.48
CA LEU A 24 -8.03 0.33 6.43
C LEU A 24 -8.34 -0.65 5.30
N VAL A 25 -8.66 -1.90 5.62
CA VAL A 25 -8.93 -2.94 4.61
C VAL A 25 -10.18 -2.60 3.80
N GLU A 26 -11.26 -2.21 4.46
CA GLU A 26 -12.52 -1.87 3.80
C GLU A 26 -12.37 -0.65 2.88
N ARG A 27 -11.78 0.44 3.39
CA ARG A 27 -11.58 1.67 2.62
C ARG A 27 -10.60 1.46 1.46
N SER A 28 -9.52 0.71 1.68
CA SER A 28 -8.57 0.38 0.61
C SER A 28 -9.26 -0.41 -0.51
N LYS A 29 -10.07 -1.41 -0.18
CA LYS A 29 -10.84 -2.17 -1.20
C LYS A 29 -11.80 -1.27 -1.97
N ALA A 30 -12.57 -0.45 -1.27
CA ALA A 30 -13.50 0.50 -1.89
C ALA A 30 -12.76 1.47 -2.83
N TRP A 31 -11.63 2.01 -2.38
CA TRP A 31 -10.77 2.86 -3.21
C TRP A 31 -10.26 2.13 -4.46
N GLY A 32 -9.81 0.89 -4.32
CA GLY A 32 -9.33 0.08 -5.44
C GLY A 32 -10.43 -0.16 -6.48
N GLU A 33 -11.65 -0.49 -6.03
CA GLU A 33 -12.81 -0.69 -6.90
C GLU A 33 -13.19 0.61 -7.63
N GLN A 34 -13.26 1.73 -6.91
CA GLN A 34 -13.58 3.04 -7.48
C GLN A 34 -12.54 3.51 -8.53
N ASN A 35 -11.27 3.13 -8.35
CA ASN A 35 -10.17 3.52 -9.25
C ASN A 35 -9.83 2.45 -10.30
N GLY A 36 -10.53 1.30 -10.32
CA GLY A 36 -10.27 0.23 -11.28
C GLY A 36 -8.92 -0.47 -11.09
N HIS A 37 -8.54 -0.73 -9.83
CA HIS A 37 -7.28 -1.36 -9.44
C HIS A 37 -7.52 -2.58 -8.54
N GLY A 38 -6.68 -3.61 -8.69
CA GLY A 38 -6.62 -4.69 -7.72
C GLY A 38 -5.79 -4.25 -6.52
N LEU A 39 -6.22 -4.59 -5.30
CA LEU A 39 -5.56 -4.10 -4.09
C LEU A 39 -5.19 -5.23 -3.14
N ARG A 40 -3.97 -5.20 -2.63
CA ARG A 40 -3.47 -6.10 -1.58
C ARG A 40 -2.86 -5.30 -0.43
N VAL A 41 -3.52 -5.34 0.71
CA VAL A 41 -2.99 -4.81 1.98
C VAL A 41 -2.00 -5.82 2.55
N VAL A 42 -0.77 -5.39 2.79
CA VAL A 42 0.33 -6.21 3.30
C VAL A 42 0.62 -5.83 4.73
N TRP A 43 0.55 -6.83 5.62
CA TRP A 43 0.78 -6.69 7.04
C TRP A 43 2.11 -7.31 7.43
N GLU A 44 2.66 -6.82 8.54
CA GLU A 44 3.75 -7.48 9.26
C GLU A 44 3.32 -8.89 9.70
N GLY A 45 4.26 -9.83 9.71
CA GLY A 45 3.98 -11.24 9.98
C GLY A 45 5.22 -12.04 10.33
N SER A 46 5.36 -13.23 9.75
CA SER A 46 6.60 -14.02 9.86
C SER A 46 7.73 -13.52 8.95
N GLU A 47 7.36 -12.74 7.94
CA GLU A 47 8.24 -12.00 7.02
C GLU A 47 7.86 -10.54 7.13
N SER A 48 8.83 -9.63 7.12
CA SER A 48 8.55 -8.20 7.21
C SER A 48 7.63 -7.73 6.08
N ALA A 49 6.79 -6.74 6.34
CA ALA A 49 5.94 -6.17 5.29
C ALA A 49 6.80 -5.66 4.11
N ASP A 50 7.96 -5.08 4.39
CA ASP A 50 8.91 -4.59 3.39
C ASP A 50 9.53 -5.71 2.54
N ASP A 51 9.86 -6.85 3.15
CA ASP A 51 10.35 -8.03 2.45
C ASP A 51 9.26 -8.64 1.56
N GLN A 52 8.04 -8.76 2.09
CA GLN A 52 6.89 -9.21 1.32
C GLN A 52 6.64 -8.30 0.12
N ILE A 53 6.58 -6.98 0.31
CA ILE A 53 6.31 -6.02 -0.78
C ILE A 53 7.44 -6.05 -1.80
N ALA A 54 8.71 -5.98 -1.39
CA ALA A 54 9.84 -6.01 -2.31
C ALA A 54 9.90 -7.30 -3.14
N ARG A 55 9.47 -8.43 -2.57
CA ARG A 55 9.33 -9.70 -3.29
C ARG A 55 8.15 -9.65 -4.26
N LEU A 56 6.97 -9.24 -3.82
CA LEU A 56 5.75 -9.19 -4.64
C LEU A 56 5.89 -8.28 -5.86
N VAL A 57 6.55 -7.12 -5.71
CA VAL A 57 6.82 -6.20 -6.82
C VAL A 57 7.64 -6.87 -7.94
N ARG A 58 8.45 -7.89 -7.63
CA ARG A 58 9.25 -8.64 -8.62
C ARG A 58 8.50 -9.82 -9.24
N GLU A 59 7.53 -10.38 -8.53
CA GLU A 59 6.79 -11.58 -8.93
C GLU A 59 5.50 -11.27 -9.69
N LEU A 60 4.87 -10.12 -9.43
CA LEU A 60 3.60 -9.74 -10.04
C LEU A 60 3.78 -9.15 -11.45
N ASP A 61 2.80 -9.40 -12.32
CA ASP A 61 2.75 -8.79 -13.64
C ASP A 61 2.54 -7.26 -13.52
N PRO A 62 3.28 -6.44 -14.29
CA PRO A 62 3.07 -5.01 -14.31
C PRO A 62 1.73 -4.64 -14.97
N PRO A 63 1.10 -3.51 -14.57
CA PRO A 63 1.66 -2.51 -13.65
C PRO A 63 1.45 -2.83 -12.16
N VAL A 64 2.50 -2.61 -11.36
CA VAL A 64 2.47 -2.73 -9.89
C VAL A 64 2.71 -1.36 -9.28
N TRP A 65 1.84 -0.96 -8.35
CA TRP A 65 1.98 0.27 -7.57
C TRP A 65 2.22 -0.08 -6.10
N VAL A 66 2.95 0.78 -5.39
CA VAL A 66 3.23 0.61 -3.95
C VAL A 66 2.74 1.84 -3.19
N VAL A 67 2.05 1.63 -2.08
CA VAL A 67 1.67 2.70 -1.15
C VAL A 67 2.55 2.59 0.09
N THR A 68 3.45 3.54 0.26
CA THR A 68 4.30 3.67 1.45
C THR A 68 4.95 5.06 1.48
N SER A 69 5.19 5.57 2.68
CA SER A 69 6.11 6.70 2.92
C SER A 69 7.47 6.24 3.46
N ASP A 70 7.66 4.95 3.68
CA ASP A 70 8.93 4.41 4.16
C ASP A 70 10.02 4.58 3.09
N ARG A 71 11.13 5.21 3.48
CA ARG A 71 12.22 5.54 2.55
C ARG A 71 13.03 4.32 2.17
N GLU A 72 13.21 3.37 3.07
CA GLU A 72 13.93 2.13 2.79
C GLU A 72 13.12 1.28 1.82
N LEU A 73 11.82 1.08 2.10
CA LEU A 73 10.94 0.35 1.19
C LEU A 73 10.84 1.04 -0.17
N HIS A 74 10.73 2.38 -0.21
CA HIS A 74 10.74 3.15 -1.44
C HIS A 74 11.96 2.82 -2.32
N GLU A 75 13.17 2.84 -1.75
CA GLU A 75 14.40 2.50 -2.47
C GLU A 75 14.40 1.06 -3.00
N ARG A 76 13.82 0.12 -2.24
CA ARG A 76 13.77 -1.30 -2.61
C ARG A 76 12.85 -1.59 -3.80
N VAL A 77 11.82 -0.77 -4.01
CA VAL A 77 10.77 -1.02 -5.02
C VAL A 77 10.82 -0.08 -6.23
N ARG A 78 11.53 1.06 -6.14
CA ARG A 78 11.50 2.13 -7.17
C ARG A 78 11.85 1.69 -8.59
N ASP A 79 12.67 0.66 -8.75
CA ASP A 79 13.10 0.19 -10.08
C ASP A 79 12.05 -0.69 -10.78
N ARG A 80 11.00 -1.08 -10.06
CA ARG A 80 10.01 -2.08 -10.51
C ARG A 80 8.57 -1.63 -10.32
N ALA A 81 8.28 -0.88 -9.25
CA ALA A 81 6.99 -0.24 -9.06
C ALA A 81 6.83 0.86 -10.12
N GLU A 82 5.74 0.80 -10.88
CA GLU A 82 5.41 1.82 -11.88
C GLU A 82 5.04 3.15 -11.21
N ARG A 83 4.47 3.07 -10.00
CA ARG A 83 4.10 4.23 -9.20
C ARG A 83 4.25 3.95 -7.72
N ILE A 84 4.73 4.94 -6.98
CA ILE A 84 4.75 4.94 -5.51
C ILE A 84 3.84 6.07 -5.01
N ILE A 85 2.96 5.76 -4.07
CA ILE A 85 2.01 6.68 -3.45
C ILE A 85 2.41 6.85 -1.98
N GLY A 86 2.49 8.09 -1.49
CA GLY A 86 2.80 8.35 -0.09
C GLY A 86 1.69 7.84 0.85
N GLY A 87 2.07 7.14 1.91
CA GLY A 87 1.13 6.51 2.84
C GLY A 87 0.18 7.51 3.51
N GLY A 88 0.65 8.71 3.86
CA GLY A 88 -0.20 9.75 4.45
C GLY A 88 -1.16 10.40 3.47
N SER A 89 -0.75 10.59 2.22
CA SER A 89 -1.66 11.07 1.17
C SER A 89 -2.77 10.05 0.92
N PHE A 90 -2.41 8.77 0.84
CA PHE A 90 -3.37 7.69 0.68
C PHE A 90 -4.31 7.59 1.89
N ALA A 91 -3.78 7.59 3.11
CA ALA A 91 -4.59 7.56 4.33
C ALA A 91 -5.59 8.74 4.39
N SER A 92 -5.14 9.95 4.01
CA SER A 92 -6.01 11.14 3.96
C SER A 92 -7.14 10.99 2.94
N GLU A 93 -6.85 10.40 1.78
CA GLU A 93 -7.84 10.12 0.75
C GLU A 93 -8.85 9.07 1.23
N LEU A 94 -8.38 7.98 1.85
CA LEU A 94 -9.24 6.96 2.44
C LEU A 94 -10.17 7.53 3.52
N ALA A 95 -9.69 8.46 4.35
CA ALA A 95 -10.49 9.07 5.41
C ALA A 95 -11.52 10.08 4.89
N ALA A 96 -11.35 10.60 3.67
CA ALA A 96 -12.25 11.58 3.06
C ALA A 96 -13.38 10.94 2.22
N GLY A 97 -13.22 9.69 1.80
CA GLY A 97 -14.24 8.89 1.09
C GLY A 97 -15.20 8.15 2.02
#